data_AF-A0A7C1XKH6-F1
#
_entry.id   AF-A0A7C1XKH6-F1
#
_cell.length_a   1.000
_cell.length_b   1.000
_cell.length_c   1.000
_cell.angle_alpha   90.00
_cell.angle_beta   90.00
_cell.angle_gamma   90.00
#
_symmetry.space_group_name_H-M   'P 1'
#
loop_
_entity.id
_entity.type
_entity.pdbx_description
1 polymer ?
#
loop_
_entity_poly.entity_id
_entity_poly.type
_entity_poly.pdbx_seq_one_letter_code
_entity_poly.pdbx_strand_id
1 'polypeptide(L)'
;MSDGSTILYAWVNPLSIDKKLDHTWVTNYKPPPVYDKITDLPADHFYWYCWGDYHPEGHSDIYPEGAVGSAPGNLGISSCICAPNDPKAHGSIFKYGLDGVCHQLANQALYSTNGPLTVNKARGYSLSSFLFGTYGSNKSDWDKLRRKCSVSADGEAPLKDDFVDKASERLKDDPQKLKDLLAIRENFQAEMEKRREQEIVSAEDFTASANKTIQDFLAQAAELLGPEDYKALFEFDVGEEVSLVDLETTKMFLETTKKPL
;
A
#
# COMPACT_ATOMS: atom_id res chain seq x y z
N MET A 1 18.96 -5.62 27.95
CA MET A 1 19.04 -5.65 26.48
C MET A 1 18.21 -4.47 26.03
N SER A 2 18.77 -3.52 25.27
CA SER A 2 17.98 -2.44 24.68
C SER A 2 16.84 -3.08 23.89
N ASP A 3 15.64 -2.50 23.94
CA ASP A 3 14.40 -3.08 23.42
C ASP A 3 14.36 -3.30 21.89
N GLY A 4 15.50 -3.14 21.19
CA GLY A 4 15.62 -3.31 19.74
C GLY A 4 14.73 -2.36 18.94
N SER A 5 14.17 -1.32 19.58
CA SER A 5 13.30 -0.37 18.91
C SER A 5 14.13 0.67 18.15
N THR A 6 13.69 0.97 16.93
CA THR A 6 14.19 2.07 16.10
C THR A 6 13.00 2.91 15.66
N ILE A 7 13.21 4.19 15.35
CA ILE A 7 12.17 4.97 14.70
C ILE A 7 12.07 4.52 13.25
N LEU A 8 10.87 4.15 12.82
CA LEU A 8 10.53 3.97 11.41
C LEU A 8 9.83 5.22 10.92
N TYR A 9 10.17 5.66 9.71
CA TYR A 9 9.64 6.84 9.05
C TYR A 9 8.91 6.42 7.79
N ALA A 10 7.71 6.96 7.57
CA ALA A 10 6.93 6.79 6.37
C ALA A 10 7.04 8.03 5.50
N TRP A 11 7.26 7.82 4.21
CA TRP A 11 7.52 8.88 3.24
C TRP A 11 6.54 8.83 2.06
N VAL A 12 6.40 9.95 1.35
CA VAL A 12 5.64 10.06 0.11
C VAL A 12 6.39 10.78 -1.01
N ASN A 13 6.05 10.42 -2.25
CA ASN A 13 6.33 11.17 -3.48
C ASN A 13 5.13 11.08 -4.42
N PRO A 14 4.80 12.09 -5.24
CA PRO A 14 3.69 11.98 -6.18
C PRO A 14 3.97 10.88 -7.21
N LEU A 15 2.94 10.12 -7.57
CA LEU A 15 2.98 9.19 -8.69
C LEU A 15 3.24 9.95 -9.99
N SER A 16 4.14 9.43 -10.82
CA SER A 16 4.54 10.08 -12.07
C SER A 16 3.40 10.14 -13.09
N ILE A 17 2.57 9.10 -13.11
CA ILE A 17 1.40 8.94 -13.99
C ILE A 17 0.17 9.72 -13.51
N ASP A 18 0.07 9.99 -12.21
CA ASP A 18 -1.05 10.68 -11.61
C ASP A 18 -0.61 11.36 -10.31
N LYS A 19 -0.34 12.65 -10.39
CA LYS A 19 0.18 13.44 -9.26
C LYS A 19 -0.81 13.59 -8.10
N LYS A 20 -2.05 13.13 -8.26
CA LYS A 20 -3.06 13.11 -7.19
C LYS A 20 -2.90 11.93 -6.25
N LEU A 21 -2.05 10.98 -6.62
CA LEU A 21 -1.72 9.81 -5.83
C LEU A 21 -0.25 9.90 -5.41
N ASP A 22 0.09 9.28 -4.29
CA ASP A 22 1.47 9.20 -3.82
C ASP A 22 2.01 7.76 -3.93
N HIS A 23 3.28 7.62 -4.27
CA HIS A 23 4.10 6.49 -3.83
C HIS A 23 4.46 6.67 -2.36
N THR A 24 4.65 5.55 -1.67
CA THR A 24 5.17 5.54 -0.29
C THR A 24 6.39 4.65 -0.17
N TRP A 25 7.22 4.87 0.85
CA TRP A 25 8.26 3.92 1.28
C TRP A 25 8.56 4.14 2.78
N VAL A 26 9.42 3.28 3.34
CA VAL A 26 9.77 3.32 4.76
C VAL A 26 11.28 3.35 4.92
N THR A 27 11.77 4.09 5.92
CA THR A 27 13.18 4.06 6.34
C THR A 27 13.28 3.96 7.86
N ASN A 28 14.46 3.59 8.40
CA ASN A 28 14.77 3.73 9.82
C ASN A 28 15.62 4.99 10.14
N TYR A 29 15.76 5.92 9.19
CA TYR A 29 16.59 7.13 9.28
C TYR A 29 15.86 8.37 8.76
N LYS A 30 16.22 9.56 9.29
CA LYS A 30 15.73 10.88 8.85
C LYS A 30 16.87 11.92 8.90
N PRO A 31 16.94 12.89 7.96
CA PRO A 31 16.27 12.91 6.65
C PRO A 31 16.75 11.74 5.79
N PRO A 32 16.09 11.38 4.68
CA PRO A 32 16.72 10.52 3.72
C PRO A 32 17.99 11.23 3.25
N PRO A 33 19.20 10.72 3.56
CA PRO A 33 20.40 11.26 2.98
C PRO A 33 20.30 11.13 1.45
N VAL A 34 20.70 12.17 0.74
CA VAL A 34 20.77 12.17 -0.72
C VAL A 34 21.89 11.22 -1.14
N TYR A 35 21.55 9.95 -1.29
CA TYR A 35 22.38 8.96 -1.96
C TYR A 35 21.77 8.71 -3.33
N ASP A 36 22.59 8.62 -4.37
CA ASP A 36 22.06 8.34 -5.72
C ASP A 36 21.60 6.88 -5.84
N LYS A 37 22.11 5.99 -4.97
CA LYS A 37 21.87 4.55 -5.02
C LYS A 37 21.73 3.96 -3.63
N ILE A 38 20.89 2.94 -3.53
CA ILE A 38 20.73 2.13 -2.32
C ILE A 38 22.06 1.55 -1.81
N THR A 39 22.98 1.22 -2.71
CA THR A 39 24.28 0.61 -2.38
C THR A 39 25.21 1.54 -1.59
N ASP A 40 24.87 2.83 -1.56
CA ASP A 40 25.66 3.85 -0.90
C ASP A 40 25.13 4.13 0.53
N LEU A 41 24.03 3.47 0.93
CA LEU A 41 23.49 3.55 2.29
C LEU A 41 24.46 2.93 3.30
N PRO A 42 24.65 3.58 4.48
CA PRO A 42 25.35 2.96 5.59
C PRO A 42 24.72 1.62 6.02
N ALA A 43 25.51 0.73 6.62
CA ALA A 43 25.07 -0.62 6.98
C ALA A 43 23.92 -0.67 8.02
N ASP A 44 23.72 0.41 8.77
CA ASP A 44 22.64 0.59 9.74
C ASP A 44 21.43 1.37 9.18
N HIS A 45 21.48 1.76 7.91
CA HIS A 45 20.40 2.43 7.20
C HIS A 45 19.60 1.41 6.39
N PHE A 46 18.33 1.26 6.75
CA PHE A 46 17.38 0.36 6.15
C PHE A 46 16.29 1.14 5.43
N TYR A 47 16.11 0.81 4.16
CA TYR A 47 15.10 1.33 3.26
C TYR A 47 14.22 0.17 2.80
N TRP A 48 12.91 0.24 3.05
CA TRP A 48 11.97 -0.73 2.51
C TRP A 48 11.36 -0.19 1.24
N TYR A 49 11.65 -0.91 0.15
CA TYR A 49 11.09 -0.62 -1.15
C TYR A 49 9.58 -0.74 -1.15
N CYS A 50 9.00 0.00 -2.07
CA CYS A 50 7.62 -0.18 -2.46
C CYS A 50 7.58 -0.54 -3.95
N TRP A 51 8.08 -1.74 -4.24
CA TRP A 51 8.29 -2.31 -5.57
C TRP A 51 9.40 -1.67 -6.42
N GLY A 52 10.64 -1.76 -5.93
CA GLY A 52 11.84 -1.58 -6.75
C GLY A 52 12.37 -0.16 -6.88
N ASP A 53 11.49 0.84 -6.80
CA ASP A 53 11.93 2.24 -6.91
C ASP A 53 12.54 2.77 -5.61
N TYR A 54 13.75 3.30 -5.76
CA TYR A 54 14.47 4.00 -4.72
C TYR A 54 14.22 5.51 -4.84
N HIS A 55 13.70 6.11 -3.78
CA HIS A 55 13.46 7.54 -3.69
C HIS A 55 14.47 8.18 -2.73
N PRO A 56 15.43 8.98 -3.24
CA PRO A 56 16.45 9.61 -2.42
C PRO A 56 15.91 10.75 -1.55
N GLU A 57 14.72 11.27 -1.88
CA GLU A 57 14.04 12.33 -1.16
C GLU A 57 12.53 12.13 -1.20
N GLY A 58 11.84 12.70 -0.22
CA GLY A 58 10.38 12.77 -0.18
C GLY A 58 9.87 14.18 -0.38
N HIS A 59 8.79 14.31 -1.13
CA HIS A 59 8.07 15.55 -1.38
C HIS A 59 6.62 15.27 -1.77
N SER A 60 5.70 16.16 -1.44
CA SER A 60 4.39 16.25 -2.08
C SER A 60 3.82 17.64 -1.85
N ASP A 61 2.75 18.01 -2.57
CA ASP A 61 2.13 19.33 -2.43
C ASP A 61 1.62 19.60 -1.00
N ILE A 62 1.26 18.53 -0.28
CA ILE A 62 0.74 18.58 1.10
C ILE A 62 1.81 18.26 2.16
N TYR A 63 2.89 17.55 1.78
CA TYR A 63 4.03 17.24 2.64
C TYR A 63 5.34 17.63 1.93
N PRO A 64 5.80 18.89 2.01
CA PRO A 64 6.98 19.34 1.27
C PRO A 64 8.27 18.57 1.58
N GLU A 65 8.40 18.01 2.79
CA GLU A 65 9.52 17.14 3.20
C GLU A 65 9.23 15.64 2.98
N GLY A 66 8.05 15.29 2.45
CA GLY A 66 7.58 13.92 2.19
C GLY A 66 7.28 13.07 3.42
N ALA A 67 7.68 13.45 4.63
CA ALA A 67 7.39 12.66 5.83
C ALA A 67 5.90 12.70 6.20
N VAL A 68 5.23 11.55 6.23
CA VAL A 68 3.81 11.43 6.60
C VAL A 68 3.58 10.87 8.01
N GLY A 69 4.58 10.20 8.57
CA GLY A 69 4.52 9.68 9.93
C GLY A 69 5.83 9.07 10.39
N SER A 70 5.94 8.88 11.70
CA SER A 70 7.03 8.14 12.31
C SER A 70 6.61 7.54 13.64
N ALA A 71 7.09 6.35 13.95
CA ALA A 71 6.85 5.70 15.24
C ALA A 71 8.00 4.76 15.61
N PRO A 72 8.24 4.53 16.91
CA PRO A 72 9.12 3.43 17.34
C PRO A 72 8.56 2.09 16.86
N GLY A 73 9.42 1.26 16.29
CA GLY A 73 9.09 -0.10 15.84
C GLY A 73 10.26 -1.07 15.97
N ASN A 74 9.94 -2.36 15.89
CA ASN A 74 10.92 -3.42 16.01
C ASN A 74 11.55 -3.73 14.65
N LEU A 75 12.83 -3.38 14.51
CA LEU A 75 13.57 -3.55 13.26
C LEU A 75 13.64 -5.02 12.82
N GLY A 76 13.81 -5.96 13.75
CA GLY A 76 13.86 -7.39 13.45
C GLY A 76 12.55 -7.92 12.85
N ILE A 77 11.40 -7.44 13.35
CA ILE A 77 10.08 -7.79 12.81
C ILE A 77 9.91 -7.19 11.41
N SER A 78 10.18 -5.88 11.24
CA SER A 78 10.07 -5.22 9.92
C SER A 78 10.96 -5.87 8.87
N SER A 79 12.21 -6.18 9.21
CA SER A 79 13.16 -6.85 8.32
C SER A 79 12.80 -8.30 8.03
N CYS A 80 12.11 -9.00 8.93
CA CYS A 80 11.60 -10.35 8.69
C CYS A 80 10.41 -10.35 7.72
N ILE A 81 9.50 -9.37 7.87
CA ILE A 81 8.32 -9.22 7.02
C ILE A 81 8.73 -8.88 5.58
N CYS A 82 9.60 -7.88 5.44
CA CYS A 82 10.10 -7.43 4.16
C CYS A 82 11.57 -7.08 4.34
N ALA A 83 12.47 -7.71 3.57
CA ALA A 83 13.89 -7.45 3.70
C ALA A 83 14.19 -6.00 3.27
N PRO A 84 14.82 -5.16 4.13
CA PRO A 84 15.22 -3.82 3.72
C PRO A 84 16.39 -3.89 2.73
N ASN A 85 16.54 -2.85 1.94
CA ASN A 85 17.60 -2.68 0.94
C ASN A 85 17.61 -3.77 -0.15
N ASP A 86 16.51 -4.54 -0.28
CA ASP A 86 16.29 -5.49 -1.36
C ASP A 86 15.09 -5.06 -2.23
N PRO A 87 15.29 -4.63 -3.49
CA PRO A 87 14.20 -4.20 -4.38
C PRO A 87 13.23 -5.32 -4.75
N LYS A 88 13.60 -6.59 -4.50
CA LYS A 88 12.75 -7.76 -4.74
C LYS A 88 11.93 -8.15 -3.52
N ALA A 89 12.15 -7.52 -2.37
CA ALA A 89 11.37 -7.79 -1.18
C ALA A 89 10.00 -7.11 -1.28
N HIS A 90 8.94 -7.93 -1.25
CA HIS A 90 7.57 -7.46 -1.48
C HIS A 90 6.57 -7.95 -0.42
N GLY A 91 7.05 -8.51 0.70
CA GLY A 91 6.20 -9.06 1.76
C GLY A 91 5.18 -10.06 1.19
N SER A 92 3.89 -9.87 1.52
CA SER A 92 2.80 -10.67 0.94
C SER A 92 2.14 -10.05 -0.30
N ILE A 93 2.73 -9.00 -0.88
CA ILE A 93 2.27 -8.40 -2.15
C ILE A 93 3.01 -9.11 -3.27
N PHE A 94 2.48 -10.22 -3.80
CA PHE A 94 3.21 -11.03 -4.79
C PHE A 94 3.05 -10.50 -6.23
N LYS A 95 1.92 -9.86 -6.52
CA LYS A 95 1.59 -9.27 -7.82
C LYS A 95 1.13 -7.82 -7.64
N TYR A 96 1.95 -6.88 -8.08
CA TYR A 96 1.63 -5.45 -8.03
C TYR A 96 0.32 -5.15 -8.77
N GLY A 97 -0.55 -4.33 -8.17
CA GLY A 97 -1.86 -3.98 -8.74
C GLY A 97 -2.95 -5.04 -8.58
N LEU A 98 -2.63 -6.27 -8.14
CA LEU A 98 -3.62 -7.29 -7.74
C LEU A 98 -3.63 -7.51 -6.22
N ASP A 99 -2.44 -7.59 -5.62
CA ASP A 99 -2.27 -7.89 -4.21
C ASP A 99 -2.25 -6.65 -3.33
N GLY A 100 -1.96 -5.52 -3.96
CA GLY A 100 -1.72 -4.24 -3.33
C GLY A 100 -0.79 -3.39 -4.18
N VAL A 101 -0.53 -2.19 -3.69
CA VAL A 101 0.43 -1.25 -4.25
C VAL A 101 1.46 -0.87 -3.19
N CYS A 102 2.25 0.17 -3.45
CA CYS A 102 3.25 0.72 -2.53
C CYS A 102 2.72 0.93 -1.11
N HIS A 103 1.49 1.42 -0.96
CA HIS A 103 0.87 1.68 0.34
C HIS A 103 0.80 0.44 1.24
N GLN A 104 0.36 -0.69 0.69
CA GLN A 104 0.20 -1.93 1.45
C GLN A 104 1.55 -2.48 1.87
N LEU A 105 2.56 -2.44 0.99
CA LEU A 105 3.91 -2.90 1.32
C LEU A 105 4.57 -2.01 2.40
N ALA A 106 4.43 -0.68 2.31
CA ALA A 106 4.87 0.23 3.35
C ALA A 106 4.19 -0.06 4.70
N ASN A 107 2.86 -0.27 4.70
CA ASN A 107 2.12 -0.65 5.91
C ASN A 107 2.63 -1.97 6.51
N GLN A 108 2.97 -2.97 5.70
CA GLN A 108 3.55 -4.22 6.20
C GLN A 108 4.90 -3.99 6.90
N ALA A 109 5.77 -3.13 6.36
CA ALA A 109 7.03 -2.77 7.00
C ALA A 109 6.81 -1.98 8.31
N LEU A 110 5.79 -1.12 8.36
CA LEU A 110 5.41 -0.33 9.54
C LEU A 110 4.63 -1.12 10.60
N TYR A 111 4.22 -2.36 10.30
CA TYR A 111 3.42 -3.18 11.21
C TYR A 111 4.09 -3.39 12.59
N SER A 112 5.42 -3.37 12.65
CA SER A 112 6.19 -3.56 13.87
C SER A 112 6.17 -2.38 14.84
N THR A 113 5.50 -1.28 14.49
CA THR A 113 5.43 -0.07 15.33
C THR A 113 4.46 -0.24 16.50
N ASN A 114 4.70 0.50 17.59
CA ASN A 114 3.84 0.49 18.77
C ASN A 114 2.48 1.13 18.46
N GLY A 115 1.49 0.29 18.15
CA GLY A 115 0.26 0.73 17.50
C GLY A 115 0.54 0.94 16.01
N PRO A 116 0.22 -0.05 15.15
CA PRO A 116 0.68 -0.06 13.76
C PRO A 116 0.40 1.25 13.04
N LEU A 117 1.48 2.00 12.77
CA LEU A 117 1.49 3.15 11.90
C LEU A 117 1.16 2.68 10.48
N THR A 118 0.36 3.46 9.78
CA THR A 118 0.07 3.26 8.36
C THR A 118 0.36 4.55 7.59
N VAL A 119 0.48 4.43 6.28
CA VAL A 119 0.65 5.56 5.37
C VAL A 119 -0.68 6.27 5.07
N ASN A 120 -1.60 6.31 6.04
CA ASN A 120 -2.98 6.76 5.86
C ASN A 120 -3.17 8.23 5.52
N LYS A 121 -2.08 9.00 5.53
CA LYS A 121 -2.00 10.39 5.13
C LYS A 121 -1.54 10.59 3.68
N ALA A 122 -1.06 9.53 3.02
CA ALA A 122 -0.65 9.58 1.61
C ALA A 122 -1.88 9.79 0.72
N ARG A 123 -1.74 10.59 -0.34
CA ARG A 123 -2.84 10.81 -1.28
C ARG A 123 -3.17 9.51 -2.02
N GLY A 124 -4.46 9.24 -2.20
CA GLY A 124 -4.92 7.98 -2.78
C GLY A 124 -4.85 6.77 -1.83
N TYR A 125 -4.43 6.95 -0.58
CA TYR A 125 -4.43 5.87 0.40
C TYR A 125 -5.80 5.24 0.57
N SER A 126 -6.83 6.07 0.76
CA SER A 126 -8.20 5.60 0.97
C SER A 126 -8.69 4.74 -0.19
N LEU A 127 -8.40 5.14 -1.44
CA LEU A 127 -8.68 4.35 -2.63
C LEU A 127 -7.95 2.99 -2.61
N SER A 128 -6.62 2.99 -2.40
CA SER A 128 -5.86 1.74 -2.38
C SER A 128 -6.30 0.81 -1.24
N SER A 129 -6.68 1.36 -0.08
CA SER A 129 -7.16 0.62 1.08
C SER A 129 -8.58 0.08 0.87
N PHE A 130 -9.44 0.82 0.17
CA PHE A 130 -10.72 0.29 -0.33
C PHE A 130 -10.50 -0.94 -1.22
N LEU A 131 -9.60 -0.85 -2.20
CA LEU A 131 -9.39 -1.93 -3.17
C LEU A 131 -8.70 -3.15 -2.53
N PHE A 132 -7.59 -2.92 -1.83
CA PHE A 132 -6.67 -3.99 -1.38
C PHE A 132 -6.67 -4.21 0.14
N GLY A 133 -7.30 -3.32 0.92
CA GLY A 133 -7.15 -3.30 2.38
C GLY A 133 -5.86 -2.65 2.84
N THR A 134 -5.74 -2.51 4.17
CA THR A 134 -4.59 -1.84 4.81
C THR A 134 -3.27 -2.54 4.53
N TYR A 135 -3.25 -3.88 4.49
CA TYR A 135 -2.02 -4.67 4.34
C TYR A 135 -1.98 -5.52 3.06
N GLY A 136 -2.92 -5.31 2.12
CA GLY A 136 -3.01 -6.09 0.88
C GLY A 136 -4.09 -7.17 0.90
N SER A 137 -4.43 -7.67 -0.29
CA SER A 137 -5.56 -8.58 -0.51
C SER A 137 -5.22 -10.03 -0.15
N ASN A 138 -3.94 -10.41 -0.13
CA ASN A 138 -3.45 -11.73 0.29
C ASN A 138 -3.51 -11.94 1.83
N LYS A 139 -4.70 -11.85 2.41
CA LYS A 139 -4.91 -11.90 3.88
C LYS A 139 -4.28 -13.13 4.55
N SER A 140 -4.42 -14.31 3.93
CA SER A 140 -3.89 -15.57 4.47
C SER A 140 -2.35 -15.57 4.55
N ASP A 141 -1.69 -15.09 3.50
CA ASP A 141 -0.22 -15.06 3.47
C ASP A 141 0.34 -13.92 4.32
N TRP A 142 -0.38 -12.80 4.40
CA TRP A 142 -0.08 -11.74 5.36
C TRP A 142 -0.12 -12.26 6.80
N ASP A 143 -1.19 -12.96 7.20
CA ASP A 143 -1.31 -13.52 8.55
C ASP A 143 -0.21 -14.54 8.86
N LYS A 144 0.14 -15.42 7.90
CA LYS A 144 1.25 -16.36 8.07
C LYS A 144 2.58 -15.63 8.25
N LEU A 145 2.85 -14.61 7.42
CA LEU A 145 4.09 -13.84 7.47
C LEU A 145 4.24 -13.10 8.80
N ARG A 146 3.16 -12.46 9.24
CA ARG A 146 3.10 -11.69 10.48
C ARG A 146 3.30 -12.57 11.71
N ARG A 147 2.68 -13.75 11.77
CA ARG A 147 2.89 -14.75 12.85
C ARG A 147 4.28 -15.36 12.82
N LYS A 148 4.85 -15.58 11.64
CA LYS A 148 6.24 -16.07 11.49
C LYS A 148 7.24 -15.06 12.05
N CYS A 149 7.01 -13.78 11.83
CA CYS A 149 7.94 -12.71 12.20
C CYS A 149 7.71 -12.11 13.58
N SER A 150 6.50 -12.22 14.13
CA SER A 150 6.14 -11.67 15.45
C SER A 150 6.38 -12.69 16.55
N VAL A 151 6.93 -12.24 17.68
CA VAL A 151 7.36 -13.12 18.78
C VAL A 151 6.22 -13.48 19.75
N SER A 152 4.97 -13.05 19.49
CA SER A 152 3.84 -13.27 20.41
C SER A 152 2.60 -13.74 19.66
N ALA A 153 2.15 -14.95 19.99
CA ALA A 153 1.02 -15.65 19.39
C ALA A 153 -0.29 -15.51 20.18
N ASP A 154 -0.31 -14.70 21.25
CA ASP A 154 -1.45 -14.66 22.17
C ASP A 154 -2.30 -13.40 21.98
N GLY A 155 -3.52 -13.61 21.46
CA GLY A 155 -4.61 -12.63 21.51
C GLY A 155 -4.51 -11.48 20.50
N GLU A 156 -4.11 -11.75 19.26
CA GLU A 156 -4.11 -10.73 18.21
C GLU A 156 -5.53 -10.17 18.01
N ALA A 157 -5.72 -8.91 18.42
CA ALA A 157 -6.88 -8.15 18.01
C ALA A 157 -7.01 -8.21 16.47
N PRO A 158 -8.24 -8.23 15.93
CA PRO A 158 -8.45 -8.17 14.48
C PRO A 158 -7.60 -7.04 13.90
N LEU A 159 -6.90 -7.33 12.80
CA LEU A 159 -6.14 -6.29 12.11
C LEU A 159 -7.10 -5.18 11.71
N LYS A 160 -6.72 -3.95 12.06
CA LYS A 160 -7.43 -2.75 11.69
C LYS A 160 -7.50 -2.64 10.17
N ASP A 161 -8.69 -2.35 9.65
CA ASP A 161 -8.90 -1.97 8.26
C ASP A 161 -9.25 -0.48 8.21
N ASP A 162 -8.24 0.33 7.88
CA ASP A 162 -8.34 1.80 7.92
C ASP A 162 -9.47 2.34 7.04
N PHE A 163 -9.79 1.67 5.92
CA PHE A 163 -10.90 2.13 5.06
C PHE A 163 -12.23 1.79 5.69
N VAL A 164 -12.40 0.58 6.23
CA VAL A 164 -13.65 0.17 6.89
C VAL A 164 -13.93 1.09 8.09
N ASP A 165 -12.92 1.44 8.87
CA ASP A 165 -13.08 2.38 9.99
C ASP A 165 -13.54 3.76 9.49
N LYS A 166 -12.88 4.32 8.46
CA LYS A 166 -13.25 5.60 7.85
C LYS A 166 -14.68 5.57 7.29
N ALA A 167 -15.04 4.50 6.57
CA ALA A 167 -16.35 4.32 5.97
C ALA A 167 -17.44 4.12 7.02
N SER A 168 -17.17 3.36 8.08
CA SER A 168 -18.11 3.11 9.16
C SER A 168 -18.46 4.38 9.92
N GLU A 169 -17.48 5.24 10.19
CA GLU A 169 -17.75 6.54 10.81
C GLU A 169 -18.53 7.47 9.86
N ARG A 170 -18.12 7.54 8.59
CA ARG A 170 -18.77 8.41 7.60
C ARG A 170 -20.22 8.03 7.33
N LEU A 171 -20.50 6.74 7.27
CA LEU A 171 -21.80 6.17 6.90
C LEU A 171 -22.57 5.61 8.11
N LYS A 172 -22.26 6.07 9.33
CA LYS A 172 -22.89 5.57 10.56
C LYS A 172 -24.42 5.68 10.57
N ASP A 173 -24.97 6.66 9.86
CA ASP A 173 -26.40 6.90 9.75
C ASP A 173 -27.07 6.10 8.61
N ASP A 174 -26.28 5.41 7.77
CA ASP A 174 -26.74 4.56 6.67
C ASP A 174 -25.93 3.24 6.60
N PRO A 175 -26.19 2.31 7.54
CA PRO A 175 -25.46 1.04 7.61
C PRO A 175 -25.70 0.14 6.38
N GLN A 176 -26.81 0.34 5.66
CA GLN A 176 -27.09 -0.40 4.43
C GLN A 176 -26.17 0.08 3.30
N LYS A 177 -25.98 1.41 3.15
CA LYS A 177 -25.01 1.97 2.19
C LYS A 177 -23.58 1.51 2.51
N LEU A 178 -23.18 1.42 3.78
CA LEU A 178 -21.89 0.85 4.18
C LEU A 178 -21.76 -0.61 3.73
N LYS A 179 -22.78 -1.44 4.01
CA LYS A 179 -22.79 -2.84 3.61
C LYS A 179 -22.66 -3.00 2.09
N ASP A 180 -23.39 -2.21 1.32
CA ASP A 180 -23.37 -2.27 -0.14
C ASP A 180 -22.02 -1.78 -0.70
N LEU A 181 -21.39 -0.78 -0.09
CA LEU A 181 -20.04 -0.34 -0.44
C LEU A 181 -19.01 -1.44 -0.22
N LEU A 182 -19.11 -2.17 0.89
CA LEU A 182 -18.23 -3.30 1.17
C LEU A 182 -18.48 -4.47 0.21
N ALA A 183 -19.71 -4.66 -0.27
CA ALA A 183 -20.00 -5.64 -1.33
C ALA A 183 -19.34 -5.26 -2.67
N ILE A 184 -19.30 -3.96 -3.03
CA ILE A 184 -18.56 -3.47 -4.20
C ILE A 184 -17.07 -3.83 -4.09
N ARG A 185 -16.47 -3.62 -2.90
CA ARG A 185 -15.09 -4.01 -2.61
C ARG A 185 -14.86 -5.52 -2.76
N GLU A 186 -15.74 -6.36 -2.19
CA GLU A 186 -15.62 -7.81 -2.30
C GLU A 186 -15.69 -8.28 -3.76
N ASN A 187 -16.57 -7.68 -4.56
CA ASN A 187 -16.68 -7.95 -5.99
C ASN A 187 -15.40 -7.56 -6.75
N PHE A 188 -14.77 -6.43 -6.41
CA PHE A 188 -13.47 -6.03 -6.96
C PHE A 188 -12.39 -7.07 -6.64
N GLN A 189 -12.30 -7.48 -5.38
CA GLN A 189 -11.30 -8.46 -4.95
C GLN A 189 -11.50 -9.83 -5.63
N ALA A 190 -12.74 -10.26 -5.79
CA ALA A 190 -13.06 -11.49 -6.54
C ALA A 190 -12.68 -11.38 -8.03
N GLU A 191 -12.84 -10.22 -8.65
CA GLU A 191 -12.44 -9.97 -10.04
C GLU A 191 -10.90 -9.96 -10.19
N MET A 192 -10.18 -9.34 -9.25
CA MET A 192 -8.71 -9.39 -9.23
C MET A 192 -8.17 -10.80 -9.02
N GLU A 193 -8.85 -11.63 -8.22
CA GLU A 193 -8.47 -13.03 -8.01
C GLU A 193 -8.63 -13.85 -9.30
N LYS A 194 -9.73 -13.67 -10.04
CA LYS A 194 -9.88 -14.32 -11.36
C LYS A 194 -8.76 -13.92 -12.33
N ARG A 195 -8.31 -12.66 -12.26
CA ARG A 195 -7.19 -12.15 -13.07
C ARG A 195 -5.85 -12.72 -12.64
N ARG A 196 -5.69 -13.12 -11.38
CA ARG A 196 -4.45 -13.76 -10.88
C ARG A 196 -4.10 -15.00 -11.69
N GLU A 197 -5.09 -15.76 -12.11
CA GLU A 197 -4.92 -17.01 -12.86
C GLU A 197 -4.65 -16.77 -14.36
N GLN A 198 -4.87 -15.54 -14.84
CA GLN A 198 -4.66 -15.19 -16.24
C GLN A 198 -3.18 -14.94 -16.53
N GLU A 199 -2.75 -15.35 -17.73
CA GLU A 199 -1.42 -15.04 -18.23
C GLU A 199 -1.33 -13.54 -18.56
N ILE A 200 -0.32 -12.87 -17.96
CA ILE A 200 -0.04 -11.47 -18.25
C ILE A 200 0.82 -11.42 -19.53
N VAL A 201 0.18 -11.04 -20.64
CA VAL A 201 0.83 -11.00 -21.97
C VAL A 201 1.79 -9.80 -22.09
N SER A 202 1.42 -8.65 -21.53
CA SER A 202 2.25 -7.44 -21.51
C SER A 202 2.00 -6.60 -20.26
N ALA A 203 2.99 -5.78 -19.86
CA ALA A 203 2.85 -4.85 -18.75
C ALA A 203 1.82 -3.76 -19.05
N GLU A 204 1.80 -3.31 -20.30
CA GLU A 204 0.92 -2.27 -20.83
C GLU A 204 -0.54 -2.71 -20.76
N ASP A 205 -0.87 -3.89 -21.29
CA ASP A 205 -2.25 -4.40 -21.30
C ASP A 205 -2.74 -4.67 -19.88
N PHE A 206 -1.88 -5.24 -19.03
CA PHE A 206 -2.22 -5.45 -17.63
C PHE A 206 -2.50 -4.14 -16.90
N THR A 207 -1.60 -3.16 -17.03
CA THR A 207 -1.73 -1.86 -16.36
C THR A 207 -2.99 -1.13 -16.81
N ALA A 208 -3.23 -1.06 -18.12
CA ALA A 208 -4.40 -0.41 -18.69
C ALA A 208 -5.71 -1.10 -18.25
N SER A 209 -5.74 -2.43 -18.30
CA SER A 209 -6.91 -3.23 -17.90
C SER A 209 -7.19 -3.17 -16.41
N ALA A 210 -6.15 -3.13 -15.57
CA ALA A 210 -6.28 -2.98 -14.12
C ALA A 210 -6.82 -1.59 -13.76
N ASN A 211 -6.23 -0.52 -14.30
CA ASN A 211 -6.73 0.84 -14.08
C ASN A 211 -8.15 1.04 -14.60
N LYS A 212 -8.49 0.47 -15.77
CA LYS A 212 -9.87 0.47 -16.26
C LYS A 212 -10.82 -0.20 -15.27
N THR A 213 -10.43 -1.35 -14.73
CA THR A 213 -11.26 -2.06 -13.76
C THR A 213 -11.46 -1.21 -12.50
N ILE A 214 -10.40 -0.58 -12.00
CA ILE A 214 -10.49 0.36 -10.87
C ILE A 214 -11.49 1.48 -11.16
N GLN A 215 -11.46 2.08 -12.36
CA GLN A 215 -12.43 3.10 -12.76
C GLN A 215 -13.87 2.59 -12.78
N ASP A 216 -14.10 1.39 -13.32
CA ASP A 216 -15.44 0.79 -13.38
C ASP A 216 -16.01 0.52 -11.97
N PHE A 217 -15.16 0.20 -10.98
CA PHE A 217 -15.57 0.03 -9.58
C PHE A 217 -15.74 1.36 -8.82
N LEU A 218 -14.92 2.36 -9.13
CA LEU A 218 -15.10 3.72 -8.61
C LEU A 218 -16.41 4.35 -9.08
N ALA A 219 -16.82 4.09 -10.34
CA ALA A 219 -18.10 4.54 -10.86
C ALA A 219 -19.29 3.92 -10.09
N GLN A 220 -19.24 2.62 -9.78
CA GLN A 220 -20.25 1.96 -8.95
C GLN A 220 -20.30 2.55 -7.53
N ALA A 221 -19.13 2.80 -6.92
CA ALA A 221 -19.07 3.43 -5.61
C ALA A 221 -19.62 4.87 -5.65
N ALA A 222 -19.34 5.64 -6.70
CA ALA A 222 -19.87 6.99 -6.87
C ALA A 222 -21.39 7.02 -7.01
N GLU A 223 -21.97 6.08 -7.77
CA GLU A 223 -23.42 5.93 -7.90
C GLU A 223 -24.08 5.62 -6.55
N LEU A 224 -23.51 4.71 -5.77
CA LEU A 224 -24.01 4.33 -4.45
C LEU A 224 -23.89 5.46 -3.42
N LEU A 225 -22.74 6.13 -3.38
CA LEU A 225 -22.40 7.09 -2.34
C LEU A 225 -23.02 8.47 -2.58
N GLY A 226 -23.10 8.88 -3.85
CA GLY A 226 -23.33 10.27 -4.22
C GLY A 226 -22.09 11.15 -3.99
N PRO A 227 -22.11 12.41 -4.47
CA PRO A 227 -20.89 13.22 -4.56
C PRO A 227 -20.21 13.52 -3.22
N GLU A 228 -20.99 13.83 -2.17
CA GLU A 228 -20.43 14.22 -0.88
C GLU A 228 -19.75 13.06 -0.15
N ASP A 229 -20.41 11.91 -0.06
CA ASP A 229 -19.85 10.72 0.59
C ASP A 229 -18.67 10.15 -0.22
N TYR A 230 -18.77 10.16 -1.55
CA TYR A 230 -17.69 9.73 -2.43
C TYR A 230 -16.43 10.57 -2.20
N LYS A 231 -16.55 11.90 -2.25
CA LYS A 231 -15.42 12.81 -2.02
C LYS A 231 -14.83 12.66 -0.62
N ALA A 232 -15.67 12.55 0.40
CA ALA A 232 -15.20 12.36 1.78
C ALA A 232 -14.42 11.05 1.96
N LEU A 233 -14.85 9.97 1.30
CA LEU A 233 -14.19 8.67 1.40
C LEU A 233 -12.95 8.58 0.53
N PHE A 234 -13.03 8.94 -0.75
CA PHE A 234 -11.97 8.70 -1.73
C PHE A 234 -11.05 9.89 -1.97
N GLU A 235 -11.42 11.10 -1.52
CA GLU A 235 -10.66 12.34 -1.70
C GLU A 235 -10.57 12.80 -3.16
N PHE A 236 -11.46 12.31 -4.02
CA PHE A 236 -11.62 12.70 -5.42
C PHE A 236 -13.05 13.18 -5.70
N ASP A 237 -13.22 13.99 -6.74
CA ASP A 237 -14.54 14.32 -7.23
C ASP A 237 -15.14 13.16 -8.05
N VAL A 238 -16.48 13.06 -8.09
CA VAL A 238 -17.16 12.05 -8.91
C VAL A 238 -16.85 12.26 -10.39
N GLY A 239 -16.49 11.18 -11.09
CA GLY A 239 -16.11 11.21 -12.50
C GLY A 239 -14.67 11.63 -12.75
N GLU A 240 -13.91 11.94 -11.70
CA GLU A 240 -12.49 12.21 -11.81
C GLU A 240 -11.71 10.90 -12.07
N GLU A 241 -11.01 10.83 -13.20
CA GLU A 241 -10.19 9.67 -13.56
C GLU A 241 -8.91 9.63 -12.72
N VAL A 242 -8.52 8.43 -12.29
CA VAL A 242 -7.31 8.16 -11.50
C VAL A 242 -6.56 6.94 -12.02
N SER A 243 -5.23 7.00 -12.06
CA SER A 243 -4.39 5.88 -12.49
C SER A 243 -3.52 5.38 -11.34
N LEU A 244 -3.97 4.31 -10.67
CA LEU A 244 -3.34 3.78 -9.47
C LEU A 244 -2.22 2.78 -9.78
N VAL A 245 -2.41 1.92 -10.78
CA VAL A 245 -1.41 0.93 -11.17
C VAL A 245 -0.42 1.59 -12.12
N ASP A 246 0.84 1.61 -11.71
CA ASP A 246 1.95 2.20 -12.44
C ASP A 246 2.62 1.22 -13.41
N LEU A 247 2.83 1.69 -14.65
CA LEU A 247 3.38 0.87 -15.73
C LEU A 247 4.84 0.50 -15.48
N GLU A 248 5.66 1.44 -15.03
CA GLU A 248 7.08 1.18 -14.80
C GLU A 248 7.26 0.20 -13.62
N THR A 249 6.46 0.37 -12.57
CA THR A 249 6.38 -0.57 -11.45
C THR A 249 5.92 -1.96 -11.92
N THR A 250 4.92 -2.02 -12.81
CA THR A 250 4.45 -3.27 -13.41
C THR A 250 5.53 -3.95 -14.26
N LYS A 251 6.29 -3.20 -15.05
CA LYS A 251 7.41 -3.73 -15.85
C LYS A 251 8.46 -4.36 -14.93
N MET A 252 8.87 -3.66 -13.88
CA MET A 252 9.81 -4.20 -12.87
C MET A 252 9.29 -5.48 -12.22
N PHE A 253 8.00 -5.53 -11.89
CA PHE A 253 7.35 -6.74 -11.38
C PHE A 253 7.44 -7.92 -12.37
N LEU A 254 7.10 -7.70 -13.64
CA LEU A 254 7.14 -8.77 -14.64
C LEU A 254 8.56 -9.23 -14.95
N GLU A 255 9.55 -8.33 -14.88
CA GLU A 255 10.96 -8.70 -15.05
C GLU A 255 11.49 -9.55 -13.88
N THR A 256 11.08 -9.23 -12.66
CA THR A 256 11.52 -9.95 -11.44
C THR A 256 10.82 -11.29 -11.25
N THR A 257 9.63 -11.48 -11.83
CA THR A 257 8.84 -12.72 -11.73
C THR A 257 8.98 -13.67 -12.92
N LYS A 258 9.64 -13.26 -14.01
CA LYS A 258 10.15 -14.20 -15.01
C LYS A 258 11.08 -15.19 -14.30
N LYS A 259 10.57 -16.40 -14.05
CA LYS A 259 11.41 -17.52 -13.61
C LYS A 259 12.61 -17.62 -14.55
N PRO A 260 13.85 -17.82 -14.05
CA PRO A 260 14.86 -18.42 -14.90
C PRO A 260 14.29 -19.77 -15.38
N LEU A 261 14.26 -19.96 -16.70
CA LEU A 261 13.97 -21.26 -17.31
C LEU A 261 14.91 -22.33 -16.78
#